data_AF-A0A839JWU1-F1
#
_entry.id   AF-A0A839JWU1-F1
#
_cell.length_a   1.000
_cell.length_b   1.000
_cell.length_c   1.000
_cell.angle_alpha   90.00
_cell.angle_beta   90.00
_cell.angle_gamma   90.00
#
_symmetry.space_group_name_H-M   'P 1'
#
loop_
_entity.id
_entity.type
_entity.pdbx_description
1 polymer ?
#
loop_
_entity_poly.entity_id
_entity_poly.type
_entity_poly.pdbx_seq_one_letter_code
_entity_poly.pdbx_strand_id
1 'polypeptide(L)' 'MLYFYFTTSDLEAFSKKLKSHNVTFIHDIRLHDWGEKVIRVFDPDGHLLEIGDAHNNE' A
#
# COMPACT_ATOMS: atom_id res chain seq x y z
N MET A 1 15.06 -5.70 8.40
CA MET A 1 14.21 -5.48 7.22
C MET A 1 13.28 -6.67 7.10
N LEU A 2 11.97 -6.44 7.27
CA LEU A 2 10.92 -7.43 7.15
C LEU A 2 9.93 -7.02 6.05
N TYR A 3 9.06 -7.95 5.68
CA TYR A 3 7.99 -7.74 4.71
C TYR A 3 6.63 -7.97 5.38
N PHE A 4 5.72 -7.01 5.24
CA PHE A 4 4.36 -7.12 5.73
C PHE A 4 3.35 -6.77 4.63
N TYR A 5 2.23 -7.49 4.64
CA TYR A 5 1.11 -7.27 3.76
C TYR A 5 -0.13 -6.90 4.58
N PHE A 6 -0.83 -5.86 4.16
CA PHE A 6 -2.07 -5.37 4.76
C PHE A 6 -3.10 -5.10 3.67
N THR A 7 -4.38 -5.02 4.07
CA THR A 7 -5.47 -4.62 3.19
C THR A 7 -6.20 -3.40 3.73
N THR A 8 -6.76 -2.58 2.86
CA THR A 8 -7.60 -1.43 3.23
C THR A 8 -8.80 -1.33 2.31
N SER A 9 -9.95 -0.89 2.82
CA SER A 9 -11.18 -0.73 2.02
C SER A 9 -11.18 0.52 1.12
N ASP A 10 -10.19 1.40 1.26
CA ASP A 10 -10.04 2.61 0.44
C ASP A 10 -8.54 2.92 0.24
N LEU A 11 -7.97 2.30 -0.78
CA LEU A 11 -6.54 2.38 -1.08
C LEU A 11 -6.14 3.79 -1.52
N GLU A 12 -7.00 4.47 -2.28
CA GLU A 12 -6.80 5.84 -2.75
C GLU A 12 -6.72 6.84 -1.59
N ALA A 13 -7.66 6.77 -0.62
CA ALA A 13 -7.61 7.62 0.57
C ALA A 13 -6.40 7.31 1.46
N PHE A 14 -6.04 6.03 1.61
CA PHE A 14 -4.88 5.63 2.38
C PHE A 14 -3.57 6.13 1.75
N SER A 15 -3.42 5.97 0.43
CA SER A 15 -2.28 6.51 -0.33
C SER A 15 -2.16 8.04 -0.18
N LYS A 16 -3.27 8.77 -0.30
CA LYS A 16 -3.29 10.23 -0.08
C LYS A 16 -2.85 10.62 1.33
N LYS A 17 -3.29 9.87 2.35
CA LYS A 17 -2.87 10.08 3.74
C LYS A 17 -1.38 9.81 3.91
N LEU A 18 -0.82 8.76 3.31
CA LEU A 18 0.62 8.50 3.38
C LEU A 18 1.45 9.60 2.69
N LYS A 19 0.98 10.13 1.55
CA LYS A 19 1.64 11.25 0.86
C LYS A 19 1.67 12.55 1.67
N SER A 20 0.77 12.72 2.65
CA SER A 20 0.82 13.86 3.57
C SER A 20 1.81 13.66 4.73
N HIS A 21 2.48 12.51 4.81
CA HIS A 21 3.50 12.19 5.80
C HIS A 21 4.84 11.94 5.09
N ASN A 22 5.94 11.92 5.86
CA ASN A 22 7.28 11.67 5.34
C ASN A 22 7.55 10.17 5.10
N VAL A 23 6.68 9.51 4.34
CA VAL A 23 6.73 8.08 4.02
C VAL A 23 7.44 7.88 2.69
N THR A 24 8.35 6.90 2.62
CA THR A 24 9.08 6.61 1.39
C THR A 24 8.30 5.63 0.52
N PHE A 25 7.83 6.08 -0.63
CA PHE A 25 7.15 5.23 -1.62
C PHE A 25 8.16 4.51 -2.49
N ILE A 26 7.98 3.19 -2.66
CA ILE A 26 8.65 2.41 -3.70
C ILE A 26 7.90 2.59 -5.02
N HIS A 27 6.57 2.53 -4.95
CA HIS A 27 5.70 2.96 -6.04
C HIS A 27 4.35 3.41 -5.47
N ASP A 28 3.70 4.30 -6.22
CA ASP A 28 2.30 4.69 -6.05
C ASP A 28 1.35 3.49 -6.28
N ILE A 29 0.03 3.74 -6.30
CA ILE A 29 -0.95 2.69 -6.57
C ILE A 29 -0.63 2.03 -7.91
N ARG A 30 -0.42 0.70 -7.87
CA ARG A 30 -0.11 -0.13 -9.03
C ARG A 30 -1.11 -1.27 -9.10
N LEU A 31 -1.65 -1.51 -10.29
CA LEU A 31 -2.44 -2.69 -10.61
C LEU A 31 -1.49 -3.84 -10.95
N HIS A 32 -1.60 -4.96 -10.24
CA HIS A 32 -0.93 -6.21 -10.58
C HIS A 32 -1.62 -6.90 -11.75
N ASP A 33 -0.87 -7.78 -12.42
CA ASP A 33 -1.36 -8.51 -13.61
C ASP A 33 -2.57 -9.40 -13.29
N TRP A 34 -2.77 -9.79 -12.03
CA TRP A 34 -3.93 -10.56 -11.55
C TRP A 34 -5.11 -9.70 -11.09
N GLY A 35 -5.07 -8.37 -11.26
CA GLY A 35 -6.20 -7.47 -11.04
C GLY A 35 -6.27 -6.77 -9.68
N GLU A 36 -5.31 -6.99 -8.79
CA GLU A 36 -5.24 -6.35 -7.48
C GLU A 36 -4.51 -5.00 -7.54
N LYS A 37 -5.06 -3.97 -6.89
CA LYS A 37 -4.35 -2.69 -6.70
C LYS A 37 -3.59 -2.70 -5.37
N VAL A 38 -2.34 -2.26 -5.39
CA VAL A 38 -1.51 -2.14 -4.18
C VAL A 38 -0.65 -0.88 -4.19
N ILE A 39 -0.22 -0.43 -3.01
CA ILE A 39 0.91 0.50 -2.83
C ILE A 39 2.06 -0.21 -2.10
N ARG A 40 3.30 0.25 -2.33
CA ARG A 40 4.47 -0.22 -1.57
C ARG A 40 5.24 0.95 -0.97
N VAL A 41 5.51 0.87 0.31
CA VAL A 41 6.23 1.89 1.08
C VAL A 41 7.23 1.26 2.04
N PHE A 42 8.18 2.07 2.50
CA PHE A 42 8.95 1.77 3.70
C PHE A 42 8.34 2.47 4.91
N ASP A 43 8.29 1.76 6.03
CA ASP A 43 8.09 2.38 7.33
C ASP A 43 9.38 3.08 7.82
N PRO A 44 9.33 3.87 8.91
CA PRO A 44 10.51 4.55 9.45
C PRO A 44 11.65 3.62 9.86
N ASP A 45 11.35 2.35 10.19
CA ASP A 45 12.33 1.32 10.59
C ASP A 45 12.90 0.55 9.36
N GLY A 46 12.52 0.95 8.15
CA GLY A 46 12.99 0.35 6.90
C GLY A 46 12.37 -1.02 6.60
N HIS A 47 11.18 -1.31 7.12
CA HIS A 47 10.40 -2.48 6.76
C HIS A 47 9.56 -2.20 5.52
N LEU A 48 9.46 -3.19 4.63
CA LEU A 48 8.65 -3.10 3.41
C LEU A 48 7.19 -3.41 3.76
N LEU A 49 6.32 -2.45 3.50
CA LEU A 49 4.87 -2.59 3.62
C LEU A 49 4.26 -2.62 2.21
N GLU A 50 3.51 -3.68 1.91
CA GLU A 50 2.59 -3.73 0.79
C GLU A 50 1.16 -3.61 1.32
N ILE A 51 0.40 -2.65 0.78
CA ILE A 51 -0.98 -2.43 1.16
C ILE A 51 -1.85 -2.60 -0.07
N GLY A 52 -2.68 -3.63 -0.06
CA GLY A 52 -3.65 -3.93 -1.12
C GLY A 52 -5.03 -3.36 -0.82
N ASP A 53 -5.83 -3.27 -1.88
CA ASP A 53 -7.26 -2.99 -1.76
C ASP A 53 -7.98 -4.21 -1.18
N ALA A 54 -8.91 -4.00 -0.25
CA ALA A 54 -9.69 -5.08 0.30
C ALA A 54 -10.71 -5.54 -0.74
N HIS A 55 -10.61 -6.79 -1.19
CA HIS A 55 -11.64 -7.38 -2.02
C HIS A 55 -12.95 -7.50 -1.21
N ASN A 56 -13.87 -6.57 -1.41
CA ASN A 56 -15.28 -6.81 -1.08
C ASN A 56 -15.79 -7.86 -2.07
N ASN A 57 -15.77 -9.12 -1.64
CA ASN A 57 -16.63 -10.13 -2.26
C ASN A 57 -18.06 -9.77 -1.88
N GLU A 58 -18.77 -9.09 -2.77
CA GLU A 58 -20.24 -9.02 -2.71
C GLU A 58 -20.86 -10.41 -2.85
#